data_AF-A0A2V4AM85-F1
#
_entry.id   AF-A0A2V4AM85-F1
#
_cell.length_a   1.000
_cell.length_b   1.000
_cell.length_c   1.000
_cell.angle_alpha   90.00
_cell.angle_beta   90.00
_cell.angle_gamma   90.00
#
_symmetry.space_group_name_H-M   'P 1'
#
loop_
_entity.id
_entity.type
_entity.pdbx_description
1 polymer ?
#
loop_
_entity_poly.entity_id
_entity_poly.type
_entity_poly.pdbx_seq_one_letter_code
_entity_poly.pdbx_strand_id
1 'polypeptide(L)'
;MTSTPPARRQGGVRPQEVLRSLLGDFWYWREECIPSAALVDLLAEFGITPAGARTAMRRQAARGLLIVERRGRTTAYGIPPRSVAVIVENIHRMLTFGASAPEWDGMWTVVTFSVPEQDRGLRTALRARLRVLGFAALYDGVWVSPHDQAATASRMLNELGLLTATVLRSTEVRHDPRARGLHEAFDLNPLARDYRDFADRYEPTLEQANAGRIGPADALRIRTVMGAEWRALVRSDPDLPAGLLPPDWERPRAQRLFVDIYDRLGPVAELRFRQLLARTDPELAELATRHDLESITRQMRSLGARPQGDTPFERATEAHRLSEAEAANHTRSVRHRS
;
A
#
# COMPACT_ATOMS: atom_id res chain seq x y z
N MET A 1 -32.34 8.74 -26.41
CA MET A 1 -31.83 7.99 -25.24
C MET A 1 -30.52 7.33 -25.63
N THR A 2 -29.43 8.08 -25.58
CA THR A 2 -28.07 7.59 -25.83
C THR A 2 -27.40 7.41 -24.48
N SER A 3 -27.27 6.15 -24.07
CA SER A 3 -26.58 5.73 -22.86
C SER A 3 -25.09 6.03 -23.01
N THR A 4 -24.60 7.03 -22.27
CA THR A 4 -23.18 7.30 -22.11
C THR A 4 -22.59 6.17 -21.24
N PRO A 5 -21.64 5.36 -21.74
CA PRO A 5 -21.00 4.34 -20.92
C PRO A 5 -20.21 5.00 -19.78
N PRO A 6 -20.17 4.39 -18.58
CA PRO A 6 -19.47 4.97 -17.44
C PRO A 6 -17.99 5.16 -17.75
N ALA A 7 -17.46 6.33 -17.42
CA ALA A 7 -16.09 6.73 -17.65
C ALA A 7 -15.13 5.70 -17.04
N ARG A 8 -14.36 5.02 -17.91
CA ARG A 8 -13.16 4.28 -17.52
C ARG A 8 -12.30 5.21 -16.66
N ARG A 9 -12.03 4.87 -15.39
CA ARG A 9 -10.97 5.51 -14.60
C ARG A 9 -9.65 5.32 -15.37
N GLN A 10 -9.24 6.32 -16.16
CA GLN A 10 -7.94 6.37 -16.84
C GLN A 10 -6.85 6.64 -15.80
N GLY A 11 -6.54 5.64 -14.98
CA GLY A 11 -5.29 5.58 -14.22
C GLY A 11 -4.35 4.63 -14.94
N GLY A 12 -3.58 5.12 -15.92
CA GLY A 12 -2.58 4.29 -16.58
C GLY A 12 -1.62 3.68 -15.55
N VAL A 13 -1.34 2.39 -15.69
CA VAL A 13 -0.42 1.64 -14.83
C VAL A 13 0.92 2.39 -14.74
N ARG A 14 1.27 2.91 -13.57
CA ARG A 14 2.46 3.74 -13.40
C ARG A 14 3.72 2.86 -13.45
N PRO A 15 4.69 3.11 -14.36
CA PRO A 15 5.83 2.22 -14.54
C PRO A 15 6.64 1.91 -13.27
N GLN A 16 6.74 2.87 -12.37
CA GLN A 16 7.46 2.70 -11.10
C GLN A 16 6.70 1.83 -10.10
N GLU A 17 5.37 1.85 -10.12
CA GLU A 17 4.54 1.00 -9.26
C GLU A 17 4.62 -0.45 -9.73
N VAL A 18 4.61 -0.68 -11.05
CA VAL A 18 4.86 -2.01 -11.64
C VAL A 18 6.25 -2.50 -11.30
N LEU A 19 7.29 -1.68 -11.52
CA LEU A 19 8.66 -2.06 -11.23
C LEU A 19 8.84 -2.45 -9.76
N ARG A 20 8.30 -1.66 -8.82
CA ARG A 20 8.33 -1.98 -7.39
C ARG A 20 7.55 -3.25 -7.07
N SER A 21 6.40 -3.46 -7.72
CA SER A 21 5.58 -4.65 -7.51
C SER A 21 6.31 -5.90 -8.01
N LEU A 22 6.90 -5.88 -9.21
CA LEU A 22 7.65 -7.01 -9.75
C LEU A 22 8.87 -7.37 -8.90
N LEU A 23 9.65 -6.35 -8.49
CA LEU A 23 10.82 -6.57 -7.64
C LEU A 23 10.43 -7.04 -6.24
N GLY A 24 9.36 -6.48 -5.68
CA GLY A 24 8.80 -6.94 -4.41
C GLY A 24 8.25 -8.35 -4.49
N ASP A 25 7.59 -8.73 -5.58
CA ASP A 25 6.91 -10.02 -5.69
C ASP A 25 7.85 -11.17 -6.05
N PHE A 26 8.94 -10.90 -6.78
CA PHE A 26 9.79 -11.93 -7.38
C PHE A 26 11.29 -11.82 -7.07
N TRP A 27 11.75 -10.71 -6.47
CA TRP A 27 13.20 -10.42 -6.30
C TRP A 27 13.59 -9.84 -4.93
N TYR A 28 12.66 -9.81 -3.98
CA TYR A 28 12.74 -9.12 -2.67
C TYR A 28 13.91 -9.50 -1.75
N TRP A 29 14.47 -10.71 -1.87
CA TRP A 29 15.55 -11.23 -1.01
C TRP A 29 16.83 -11.51 -1.80
N ARG A 30 17.06 -10.77 -2.89
CA ARG A 30 18.21 -10.98 -3.77
C ARG A 30 19.14 -9.79 -3.70
N GLU A 31 20.42 -10.09 -3.56
CA GLU A 31 21.50 -9.09 -3.64
C GLU A 31 21.91 -8.87 -5.10
N GLU A 32 21.64 -9.85 -5.95
CA GLU A 32 21.95 -9.80 -7.37
C GLU A 32 21.16 -8.69 -8.09
N CYS A 33 21.84 -7.96 -8.96
CA CYS A 33 21.20 -6.97 -9.81
C CYS A 33 20.67 -7.62 -11.11
N ILE A 34 19.44 -7.25 -11.49
CA ILE A 34 18.82 -7.65 -12.75
C ILE A 34 19.31 -6.72 -13.88
N PRO A 35 19.77 -7.24 -15.03
CA PRO A 35 20.11 -6.44 -16.19
C PRO A 35 18.98 -5.50 -16.63
N SER A 36 19.31 -4.26 -17.00
CA SER A 36 18.34 -3.27 -17.44
C SER A 36 17.51 -3.73 -18.64
N ALA A 37 18.05 -4.61 -19.50
CA ALA A 37 17.32 -5.15 -20.65
C ALA A 37 16.19 -6.09 -20.20
N ALA A 38 16.45 -7.00 -19.26
CA ALA A 38 15.43 -7.89 -18.70
C ALA A 38 14.31 -7.11 -17.98
N LEU A 39 14.65 -6.04 -17.25
CA LEU A 39 13.63 -5.17 -16.64
C LEU A 39 12.80 -4.40 -17.67
N VAL A 40 13.38 -4.05 -18.82
CA VAL A 40 12.62 -3.46 -19.94
C VAL A 40 11.63 -4.48 -20.50
N ASP A 41 12.06 -5.72 -20.72
CA ASP A 41 11.20 -6.79 -21.24
C ASP A 41 10.06 -7.13 -20.25
N LEU A 42 10.35 -7.16 -18.96
CA LEU A 42 9.36 -7.35 -17.90
C LEU A 42 8.32 -6.23 -17.89
N LEU A 43 8.74 -4.97 -18.02
CA LEU A 43 7.81 -3.83 -18.05
C LEU A 43 7.03 -3.75 -19.36
N ALA A 44 7.56 -4.28 -20.46
CA ALA A 44 6.87 -4.36 -21.74
C ALA A 44 5.60 -5.24 -21.69
N GLU A 45 5.55 -6.25 -20.81
CA GLU A 45 4.31 -7.04 -20.54
C GLU A 45 3.14 -6.18 -20.08
N PHE A 46 3.41 -4.98 -19.54
CA PHE A 46 2.42 -4.03 -19.06
C PHE A 46 2.19 -2.87 -20.05
N GLY A 47 2.66 -3.00 -21.29
CA GLY A 47 2.56 -1.96 -22.32
C GLY A 47 3.48 -0.76 -22.09
N ILE A 48 4.49 -0.89 -21.22
CA ILE A 48 5.43 0.20 -20.92
C ILE A 48 6.51 0.22 -22.00
N THR A 49 6.72 1.38 -22.61
CA THR A 49 7.77 1.54 -23.63
C THR A 49 9.17 1.38 -23.04
N PRO A 50 10.17 0.94 -23.84
CA PRO A 50 11.55 0.85 -23.37
C PRO A 50 12.12 2.15 -22.79
N ALA A 51 11.74 3.30 -23.36
CA ALA A 51 12.13 4.61 -22.85
C ALA A 51 11.47 4.92 -21.49
N GLY A 52 10.19 4.59 -21.33
CA GLY A 52 9.45 4.72 -20.08
C GLY A 52 10.03 3.83 -18.97
N ALA A 53 10.35 2.59 -19.30
CA ALA A 53 11.00 1.64 -18.38
C ALA A 53 12.34 2.15 -17.86
N ARG A 54 13.24 2.59 -18.76
CA ARG A 54 14.55 3.16 -18.36
C ARG A 54 14.42 4.40 -17.50
N THR A 55 13.47 5.28 -17.82
CA THR A 55 13.17 6.47 -17.01
C THR A 55 12.67 6.09 -15.61
N ALA A 56 11.80 5.07 -15.50
CA ALA A 56 11.29 4.59 -14.23
C ALA A 56 12.41 4.03 -13.34
N MET A 57 13.29 3.18 -13.90
CA MET A 57 14.45 2.62 -13.19
C MET A 57 15.38 3.72 -12.68
N ARG A 58 15.75 4.68 -13.56
CA ARG A 58 16.60 5.82 -13.18
C ARG A 58 15.99 6.66 -12.05
N ARG A 59 14.69 6.92 -12.09
CA ARG A 59 14.01 7.67 -11.02
C ARG A 59 13.96 6.92 -9.70
N GLN A 60 13.76 5.61 -9.73
CA GLN A 60 13.77 4.80 -8.51
C GLN A 60 15.19 4.72 -7.92
N ALA A 61 16.22 4.60 -8.76
CA ALA A 61 17.62 4.68 -8.33
C ALA A 61 17.98 6.05 -7.73
N ALA A 62 17.56 7.15 -8.37
CA ALA A 62 17.78 8.51 -7.87
C ALA A 62 17.10 8.77 -6.50
N ARG A 63 16.06 8.00 -6.16
CA ARG A 63 15.37 8.04 -4.86
C ARG A 63 15.97 7.07 -3.83
N GLY A 64 17.04 6.35 -4.17
CA GLY A 64 17.65 5.34 -3.31
C GLY A 64 16.81 4.08 -3.12
N LEU A 65 15.79 3.87 -3.95
CA LEU A 65 14.91 2.69 -3.89
C LEU A 65 15.50 1.51 -4.68
N LEU A 66 16.43 1.77 -5.59
CA LEU A 66 17.22 0.77 -6.32
C LEU A 66 18.70 1.12 -6.22
N ILE A 67 19.54 0.09 -6.21
CA ILE A 67 20.98 0.25 -6.47
C ILE A 67 21.26 0.05 -7.97
N VAL A 68 22.36 0.63 -8.44
CA VAL A 68 22.79 0.54 -9.83
C VAL A 68 24.19 -0.05 -9.87
N GLU A 69 24.35 -1.13 -10.65
CA GLU A 69 25.64 -1.74 -10.92
C GLU A 69 25.99 -1.66 -12.39
N ARG A 70 27.27 -1.52 -12.69
CA ARG A 70 27.78 -1.59 -14.06
C ARG A 70 28.44 -2.95 -14.26
N ARG A 71 27.86 -3.78 -15.11
CA ARG A 71 28.40 -5.09 -15.48
C ARG A 71 28.97 -4.99 -16.90
N GLY A 72 30.26 -4.71 -16.99
CA GLY A 72 30.94 -4.46 -18.26
C GLY A 72 30.31 -3.28 -19.04
N ARG A 73 29.68 -3.59 -20.18
CA ARG A 73 29.02 -2.60 -21.05
C ARG A 73 27.55 -2.34 -20.70
N THR A 74 26.96 -3.10 -19.78
CA THR A 74 25.54 -3.00 -19.43
C THR A 74 25.34 -2.47 -18.01
N THR A 75 24.15 -1.94 -17.76
CA THR A 75 23.69 -1.51 -16.43
C THR A 75 22.72 -2.54 -15.88
N ALA A 76 22.85 -2.85 -14.60
CA ALA A 76 21.94 -3.70 -13.84
C ALA A 76 21.39 -2.93 -12.63
N TYR A 77 20.21 -3.32 -12.15
CA TYR A 77 19.55 -2.71 -11.00
C TYR A 77 19.20 -3.77 -9.96
N GLY A 78 19.38 -3.45 -8.68
CA GLY A 78 19.08 -4.34 -7.57
C GLY A 78 18.30 -3.65 -6.45
N ILE A 79 17.89 -4.44 -5.47
CA ILE A 79 17.25 -3.93 -4.25
C ILE A 79 18.35 -3.65 -3.21
N PRO A 80 18.34 -2.48 -2.53
CA PRO A 80 19.30 -2.23 -1.46
C PRO A 80 19.19 -3.30 -0.34
N PRO A 81 20.29 -3.87 0.17
CA PRO A 81 20.25 -5.00 1.12
C PRO A 81 19.42 -4.76 2.38
N ARG A 82 19.41 -3.52 2.89
CA ARG A 82 18.65 -3.11 4.08
C ARG A 82 17.13 -3.00 3.86
N SER A 83 16.66 -3.01 2.61
CA SER A 83 15.24 -2.87 2.29
C SER A 83 14.47 -4.18 2.40
N VAL A 84 15.17 -5.31 2.43
CA VAL A 84 14.60 -6.66 2.36
C VAL A 84 13.57 -6.91 3.49
N ALA A 85 13.93 -6.62 4.74
CA ALA A 85 13.04 -6.81 5.88
C ALA A 85 11.75 -5.98 5.76
N VAL A 86 11.87 -4.74 5.28
CA VAL A 86 10.75 -3.80 5.09
C VAL A 86 9.84 -4.28 3.96
N ILE A 87 10.41 -4.86 2.90
CA ILE A 87 9.62 -5.46 1.82
C ILE A 87 8.85 -6.66 2.34
N VAL A 88 9.50 -7.59 3.06
CA VAL A 88 8.83 -8.73 3.68
C VAL A 88 7.71 -8.29 4.63
N GLU A 89 7.96 -7.28 5.48
CA GLU A 89 6.95 -6.73 6.38
C GLU A 89 5.75 -6.16 5.62
N ASN A 90 6.02 -5.36 4.58
CA ASN A 90 4.96 -4.74 3.79
C ASN A 90 4.12 -5.78 3.03
N ILE A 91 4.75 -6.84 2.51
CA ILE A 91 4.03 -7.88 1.78
C ILE A 91 3.27 -8.79 2.75
N HIS A 92 3.84 -9.11 3.92
CA HIS A 92 3.10 -9.80 4.97
C HIS A 92 1.86 -8.99 5.37
N ARG A 93 2.02 -7.70 5.69
CA ARG A 93 0.90 -6.81 6.01
C ARG A 93 -0.13 -6.80 4.87
N MET A 94 0.31 -6.69 3.62
CA MET A 94 -0.57 -6.73 2.45
C MET A 94 -1.41 -8.01 2.39
N LEU A 95 -0.81 -9.18 2.64
CA LEU A 95 -1.50 -10.48 2.54
C LEU A 95 -2.40 -10.75 3.76
N THR A 96 -2.02 -10.29 4.96
CA THR A 96 -2.78 -10.53 6.19
C THR A 96 -3.81 -9.44 6.51
N PHE A 97 -3.75 -8.28 5.85
CA PHE A 97 -4.67 -7.17 6.10
C PHE A 97 -6.12 -7.59 5.85
N GLY A 98 -7.00 -7.35 6.83
CA GLY A 98 -8.42 -7.69 6.73
C GLY A 98 -8.75 -9.17 6.99
N ALA A 99 -7.76 -10.03 7.26
CA ALA A 99 -7.99 -11.43 7.64
C ALA A 99 -8.67 -11.55 9.00
N SER A 100 -8.47 -10.58 9.89
CA SER A 100 -9.17 -10.42 11.15
C SER A 100 -9.30 -8.94 11.45
N ALA A 101 -10.42 -8.54 12.06
CA ALA A 101 -10.58 -7.17 12.52
C ALA A 101 -9.75 -6.94 13.79
N PRO A 102 -9.17 -5.75 13.98
CA PRO A 102 -8.49 -5.41 15.24
C PRO A 102 -9.44 -5.51 16.43
N GLU A 103 -8.90 -5.92 17.58
CA GLU A 103 -9.61 -5.86 18.85
C GLU A 103 -9.92 -4.41 19.23
N TRP A 104 -11.03 -4.20 19.93
CA TRP A 104 -11.42 -2.89 20.43
C TRP A 104 -11.69 -2.95 21.92
N ASP A 105 -11.03 -2.08 22.67
CA ASP A 105 -11.21 -1.92 24.10
C ASP A 105 -12.36 -0.95 24.46
N GLY A 106 -13.12 -0.49 23.45
CA GLY A 106 -14.21 0.46 23.64
C GLY A 106 -13.76 1.92 23.76
N MET A 107 -12.45 2.20 23.71
CA MET A 107 -11.90 3.53 23.92
C MET A 107 -11.34 4.13 22.63
N TRP A 108 -11.42 5.45 22.55
CA TRP A 108 -10.89 6.27 21.47
C TRP A 108 -9.61 6.98 21.92
N THR A 109 -8.60 6.98 21.07
CA THR A 109 -7.49 7.92 21.20
C THR A 109 -7.89 9.23 20.54
N VAL A 110 -7.87 10.32 21.28
CA VAL A 110 -8.22 11.64 20.79
C VAL A 110 -6.99 12.55 20.89
N VAL A 111 -6.69 13.23 19.79
CA VAL A 111 -5.69 14.29 19.75
C VAL A 111 -6.43 15.60 19.56
N THR A 112 -6.31 16.49 20.54
CA THR A 112 -6.78 17.87 20.43
C THR A 112 -5.61 18.82 20.31
N PHE A 113 -5.71 19.84 19.47
CA PHE A 113 -4.64 20.81 19.31
C PHE A 113 -5.16 22.19 18.93
N SER A 114 -4.36 23.20 19.24
CA SER A 114 -4.54 24.56 18.76
C SER A 114 -3.26 25.01 18.05
N VAL A 115 -3.34 25.18 16.73
CA VAL A 115 -2.24 25.72 15.92
C VAL A 115 -2.67 27.09 15.40
N PRO A 116 -1.90 28.17 15.69
CA PRO A 116 -2.22 29.52 15.22
C PRO A 116 -2.39 29.58 13.70
N GLU A 117 -3.32 30.42 13.21
CA GLU A 117 -3.66 30.49 11.77
C GLU A 117 -2.45 30.87 10.89
N GLN A 118 -1.50 31.62 11.43
CA GLN A 118 -0.25 31.99 10.76
C GLN A 118 0.67 30.79 10.49
N ASP A 119 0.54 29.68 11.22
CA ASP A 119 1.38 28.50 11.08
C ASP A 119 0.69 27.39 10.27
N ARG A 120 0.34 27.73 9.03
CA ARG A 120 -0.32 26.81 8.10
C ARG A 120 0.55 25.60 7.75
N GLY A 121 1.87 25.77 7.74
CA GLY A 121 2.83 24.70 7.47
C GLY A 121 2.77 23.61 8.54
N LEU A 122 2.91 23.99 9.82
CA LEU A 122 2.83 23.07 10.94
C LEU A 122 1.48 22.35 10.99
N ARG A 123 0.38 23.09 10.81
CA ARG A 123 -0.97 22.49 10.77
C ARG A 123 -1.11 21.45 9.66
N THR A 124 -0.55 21.70 8.48
CA THR A 124 -0.61 20.78 7.35
C THR A 124 0.19 19.52 7.63
N ALA A 125 1.42 19.66 8.15
CA ALA A 125 2.30 18.55 8.51
C ALA A 125 1.69 17.68 9.63
N LEU A 126 1.15 18.30 10.68
CA LEU A 126 0.46 17.61 11.78
C LEU A 126 -0.70 16.75 11.27
N ARG A 127 -1.59 17.35 10.46
CA ARG A 127 -2.75 16.66 9.89
C ARG A 127 -2.35 15.56 8.90
N ALA A 128 -1.23 15.69 8.20
CA ALA A 128 -0.69 14.62 7.35
C ALA A 128 -0.18 13.45 8.20
N ARG A 129 0.60 13.72 9.25
CA ARG A 129 1.11 12.68 10.18
C ARG A 129 -0.03 11.97 10.92
N LEU A 130 -1.04 12.69 11.42
CA LEU A 130 -2.20 12.08 12.07
C LEU A 130 -2.95 11.12 11.15
N ARG A 131 -3.08 11.43 9.85
CA ARG A 131 -3.67 10.50 8.88
C ARG A 131 -2.83 9.26 8.67
N VAL A 132 -1.50 9.40 8.57
CA VAL A 132 -0.59 8.26 8.46
C VAL A 132 -0.70 7.34 9.68
N LEU A 133 -0.97 7.91 10.86
CA LEU A 133 -1.23 7.18 12.09
C LEU A 133 -2.66 6.60 12.20
N GLY A 134 -3.52 6.80 11.20
CA GLY A 134 -4.88 6.26 11.22
C GLY A 134 -5.86 7.06 12.08
N PHE A 135 -5.61 8.36 12.29
CA PHE A 135 -6.59 9.27 12.87
C PHE A 135 -7.47 9.90 11.78
N ALA A 136 -8.74 10.11 12.11
CA ALA A 136 -9.69 10.90 11.33
C ALA A 136 -9.97 12.25 11.99
N ALA A 137 -10.18 13.28 11.17
CA ALA A 137 -10.60 14.59 11.66
C ALA A 137 -12.07 14.54 12.05
N LEU A 138 -12.36 14.74 13.33
CA LEU A 138 -13.73 14.96 13.81
C LEU A 138 -14.10 16.44 13.63
N TYR A 139 -13.19 17.33 14.04
CA TYR A 139 -13.25 18.78 13.87
C TYR A 139 -11.86 19.32 13.54
N ASP A 140 -11.75 20.62 13.26
CA ASP A 140 -10.50 21.23 12.79
C ASP A 140 -9.29 20.97 13.72
N GLY A 141 -9.51 20.98 15.03
CA GLY A 141 -8.49 20.70 16.05
C GLY A 141 -8.76 19.44 16.87
N VAL A 142 -9.64 18.53 16.41
CA VAL A 142 -10.01 17.30 17.15
C VAL A 142 -9.94 16.11 16.21
N TRP A 143 -9.07 15.16 16.54
CA TRP A 143 -8.77 13.99 15.74
C TRP A 143 -8.95 12.73 16.56
N VAL A 144 -9.53 11.69 15.98
CA VAL A 144 -9.92 10.46 16.70
C VAL A 144 -9.39 9.22 16.00
N SER A 145 -9.03 8.21 16.78
CA SER A 145 -8.67 6.86 16.32
C SER A 145 -9.23 5.81 17.28
N PRO A 146 -9.78 4.68 16.81
CA PRO A 146 -10.22 3.60 17.68
C PRO A 146 -9.04 2.78 18.23
N HIS A 147 -7.84 2.96 17.68
CA HIS A 147 -6.63 2.25 18.07
C HIS A 147 -5.96 2.95 19.25
N ASP A 148 -5.36 2.19 20.18
CA ASP A 148 -4.51 2.79 21.21
C ASP A 148 -3.20 3.29 20.58
N GLN A 149 -3.17 4.59 20.32
CA GLN A 149 -2.07 5.28 19.67
C GLN A 149 -1.51 6.39 20.56
N ALA A 150 -1.84 6.39 21.86
CA ALA A 150 -1.55 7.53 22.73
C ALA A 150 -0.03 7.82 22.80
N ALA A 151 0.79 6.78 22.98
CA ALA A 151 2.25 6.90 23.03
C ALA A 151 2.83 7.35 21.68
N THR A 152 2.34 6.80 20.56
CA THR A 152 2.80 7.15 19.21
C THR A 152 2.43 8.58 18.83
N ALA A 153 1.19 8.99 19.11
CA ALA A 153 0.74 10.36 18.91
C ALA A 153 1.56 11.35 19.77
N SER A 154 1.83 11.01 21.03
CA SER A 154 2.64 11.85 21.93
C SER A 154 4.08 12.03 21.41
N ARG A 155 4.73 10.95 20.95
CA ARG A 155 6.06 11.04 20.32
C ARG A 155 6.03 11.93 19.08
N MET A 156 5.04 11.74 18.20
CA MET A 156 4.88 12.53 16.99
C MET A 156 4.70 14.02 17.29
N LEU A 157 3.91 14.37 18.31
CA LEU A 157 3.72 15.76 18.75
C LEU A 157 5.01 16.37 19.31
N ASN A 158 5.78 15.61 20.08
CA ASN A 158 7.09 16.03 20.59
C ASN A 158 8.09 16.27 19.46
N GLU A 159 8.13 15.40 18.45
CA GLU A 159 8.97 15.58 17.26
C GLU A 159 8.61 16.83 16.46
N LEU A 160 7.33 17.23 16.45
CA LEU A 160 6.87 18.46 15.83
C LEU A 160 7.04 19.70 16.73
N GLY A 161 7.47 19.53 17.99
CA GLY A 161 7.61 20.61 18.97
C GLY A 161 6.28 21.28 19.36
N LEU A 162 5.15 20.59 19.18
CA LEU A 162 3.83 21.19 19.41
C LEU A 162 3.41 21.09 20.87
N LEU A 163 3.54 22.19 21.62
CA LEU A 163 3.19 22.27 23.04
C LEU A 163 1.68 22.49 23.29
N THR A 164 0.93 22.97 22.29
CA THR A 164 -0.50 23.27 22.37
C THR A 164 -1.34 22.11 21.84
N ALA A 165 -1.02 20.90 22.30
CA ALA A 165 -1.74 19.67 21.95
C ALA A 165 -1.91 18.76 23.17
N THR A 166 -3.02 18.04 23.21
CA THR A 166 -3.36 17.09 24.25
C THR A 166 -3.72 15.76 23.62
N VAL A 167 -3.20 14.67 24.18
CA VAL A 167 -3.58 13.30 23.81
C VAL A 167 -4.35 12.69 24.96
N LEU A 168 -5.51 12.11 24.69
CA LEU A 168 -6.37 11.49 25.69
C LEU A 168 -6.97 10.18 25.19
N ARG A 169 -7.27 9.28 26.14
CA ARG A 169 -8.09 8.08 25.90
C ARG A 169 -9.47 8.34 26.48
N SER A 170 -10.53 8.18 25.70
CA SER A 170 -11.91 8.49 26.12
C SER A 170 -12.93 7.56 25.50
N THR A 171 -14.05 7.37 26.18
CA THR A 171 -15.24 6.73 25.60
C THR A 171 -16.18 7.78 25.01
N GLU A 172 -16.93 7.41 23.98
CA GLU A 172 -17.95 8.28 23.40
C GLU A 172 -19.22 8.26 24.27
N VAL A 173 -19.64 9.42 24.75
CA VAL A 173 -20.96 9.60 25.38
C VAL A 173 -21.90 10.22 24.35
N ARG A 174 -22.87 9.43 23.88
CA ARG A 174 -23.85 9.90 22.89
C ARG A 174 -24.96 10.68 23.58
N HIS A 175 -24.98 12.00 23.36
CA HIS A 175 -26.02 12.88 23.90
C HIS A 175 -27.39 12.66 23.23
N ASP A 176 -27.40 12.23 21.97
CA ASP A 176 -28.58 11.83 21.21
C ASP A 176 -28.24 10.54 20.42
N PRO A 177 -29.04 9.46 20.50
CA PRO A 177 -28.87 8.25 19.70
C PRO A 177 -28.86 8.47 18.18
N ARG A 178 -29.37 9.61 17.70
CA ARG A 178 -29.38 10.03 16.29
C ARG A 178 -28.20 10.91 15.91
N ALA A 179 -27.47 11.45 16.88
CA ALA A 179 -26.29 12.26 16.61
C ALA A 179 -25.21 11.39 15.93
N ARG A 180 -24.41 11.99 15.05
CA ARG A 180 -23.36 11.26 14.35
C ARG A 180 -22.33 10.69 15.34
N GLY A 181 -21.96 9.43 15.15
CA GLY A 181 -20.95 8.77 15.99
C GLY A 181 -19.52 9.13 15.57
N LEU A 182 -18.53 8.93 16.46
CA LEU A 182 -17.12 9.22 16.16
C LEU A 182 -16.58 8.44 14.95
N HIS A 183 -17.05 7.21 14.75
CA HIS A 183 -16.68 6.36 13.61
C HIS A 183 -17.06 6.94 12.25
N GLU A 184 -18.04 7.86 12.19
CA GLU A 184 -18.44 8.51 10.95
C GLU A 184 -17.38 9.49 10.42
N ALA A 185 -16.42 9.93 11.25
CA ALA A 185 -15.32 10.79 10.83
C ALA A 185 -14.42 10.13 9.75
N PHE A 186 -14.44 8.80 9.65
CA PHE A 186 -13.63 8.05 8.69
C PHE A 186 -14.21 8.03 7.28
N ASP A 187 -15.51 8.33 7.11
CA ASP A 187 -16.25 8.23 5.83
C ASP A 187 -15.91 6.94 5.05
N LEU A 188 -16.47 5.81 5.51
CA LEU A 188 -16.18 4.48 4.95
C LEU A 188 -16.94 4.17 3.65
N ASN A 189 -17.89 5.01 3.23
CA ASN A 189 -18.74 4.75 2.06
C ASN A 189 -17.96 4.59 0.74
N PRO A 190 -16.94 5.41 0.43
CA PRO A 190 -16.11 5.21 -0.76
C PRO A 190 -15.36 3.88 -0.70
N LEU A 191 -14.81 3.54 0.46
CA LEU A 191 -14.00 2.35 0.64
C LEU A 191 -14.85 1.06 0.58
N ALA A 192 -16.06 1.08 1.12
CA ALA A 192 -17.02 -0.02 0.99
C ALA A 192 -17.34 -0.30 -0.49
N ARG A 193 -17.54 0.76 -1.30
CA ARG A 193 -17.73 0.63 -2.76
C ARG A 193 -16.48 0.09 -3.44
N ASP A 194 -15.30 0.64 -3.13
CA ASP A 194 -14.06 0.19 -3.76
C ASP A 194 -13.77 -1.30 -3.44
N TYR A 195 -14.11 -1.80 -2.23
CA TYR A 195 -14.04 -3.24 -1.91
C TYR A 195 -15.02 -4.10 -2.71
N ARG A 196 -16.27 -3.63 -2.87
CA ARG A 196 -17.28 -4.32 -3.67
C ARG A 196 -16.86 -4.40 -5.15
N ASP A 197 -16.44 -3.27 -5.71
CA ASP A 197 -15.95 -3.18 -7.08
C ASP A 197 -14.72 -4.06 -7.31
N PHE A 198 -13.82 -4.15 -6.32
CA PHE A 198 -12.68 -5.05 -6.36
C PHE A 198 -13.12 -6.52 -6.38
N ALA A 199 -13.99 -6.91 -5.45
CA ALA A 199 -14.48 -8.28 -5.35
C ALA A 199 -15.20 -8.72 -6.63
N ASP A 200 -16.14 -7.92 -7.12
CA ASP A 200 -16.94 -8.25 -8.31
C ASP A 200 -16.08 -8.29 -9.59
N ARG A 201 -15.01 -7.49 -9.66
CA ARG A 201 -14.05 -7.54 -10.78
C ARG A 201 -13.21 -8.82 -10.80
N TYR A 202 -12.78 -9.29 -9.63
CA TYR A 202 -11.81 -10.37 -9.52
C TYR A 202 -12.44 -11.75 -9.29
N GLU A 203 -13.71 -11.84 -8.91
CA GLU A 203 -14.45 -13.11 -8.80
C GLU A 203 -14.31 -14.00 -10.06
N PRO A 204 -14.55 -13.51 -11.30
CA PRO A 204 -14.41 -14.34 -12.50
C PRO A 204 -12.95 -14.74 -12.77
N THR A 205 -12.00 -13.94 -12.29
CA THR A 205 -10.56 -14.23 -12.42
C THR A 205 -10.18 -15.44 -11.56
N LEU A 206 -10.74 -15.54 -10.34
CA LEU A 206 -10.51 -16.71 -9.48
C LEU A 206 -11.07 -17.99 -10.13
N GLU A 207 -12.25 -17.93 -10.74
CA GLU A 207 -12.83 -19.07 -11.48
C GLU A 207 -11.91 -19.54 -12.61
N GLN A 208 -11.37 -18.60 -13.39
CA GLN A 208 -10.42 -18.90 -14.47
C GLN A 208 -9.10 -19.47 -13.94
N ALA A 209 -8.59 -18.94 -12.82
CA ALA A 209 -7.38 -19.42 -12.16
C ALA A 209 -7.56 -20.86 -11.62
N ASN A 210 -8.72 -21.16 -11.06
CA ASN A 210 -9.08 -22.49 -10.57
C ASN A 210 -9.18 -23.50 -11.71
N ALA A 211 -9.77 -23.08 -12.84
CA ALA A 211 -9.84 -23.89 -14.06
C ALA A 211 -8.52 -24.00 -14.83
N GLY A 212 -7.44 -23.36 -14.38
CA GLY A 212 -6.13 -23.40 -15.07
C GLY A 212 -6.13 -22.69 -16.44
N ARG A 213 -7.05 -21.76 -16.66
CA ARG A 213 -7.25 -21.06 -17.96
C ARG A 213 -6.43 -19.77 -18.11
N ILE A 214 -5.62 -19.42 -17.12
CA ILE A 214 -4.79 -18.22 -17.14
C ILE A 214 -3.35 -18.60 -17.50
N GLY A 215 -2.88 -18.12 -18.66
CA GLY A 215 -1.52 -18.37 -19.13
C GLY A 215 -0.47 -17.55 -18.38
N PRO A 216 0.84 -17.85 -18.55
CA PRO A 216 1.92 -17.21 -17.79
C PRO A 216 1.98 -15.67 -17.91
N ALA A 217 1.78 -15.13 -19.12
CA ALA A 217 1.80 -13.68 -19.34
C ALA A 217 0.63 -12.97 -18.61
N ASP A 218 -0.56 -13.54 -18.67
CA ASP A 218 -1.73 -13.01 -17.95
C ASP A 218 -1.57 -13.17 -16.44
N ALA A 219 -1.05 -14.30 -15.96
CA ALA A 219 -0.80 -14.52 -14.53
C ALA A 219 0.13 -13.45 -13.95
N LEU A 220 1.23 -13.15 -14.65
CA LEU A 220 2.17 -12.09 -14.24
C LEU A 220 1.50 -10.71 -14.22
N ARG A 221 0.72 -10.37 -15.26
CA ARG A 221 0.00 -9.10 -15.33
C ARG A 221 -1.04 -8.96 -14.21
N ILE A 222 -1.94 -9.92 -14.11
CA ILE A 222 -3.06 -9.92 -13.17
C ILE A 222 -2.53 -9.81 -11.75
N ARG A 223 -1.59 -10.67 -11.37
CA ARG A 223 -1.03 -10.68 -10.01
C ARG A 223 -0.36 -9.35 -9.64
N THR A 224 0.42 -8.79 -10.56
CA THR A 224 1.13 -7.52 -10.33
C THR A 224 0.17 -6.33 -10.21
N VAL A 225 -0.82 -6.23 -11.11
CA VAL A 225 -1.80 -5.13 -11.12
C VAL A 225 -2.74 -5.25 -9.93
N MET A 226 -3.29 -6.43 -9.68
CA MET A 226 -4.17 -6.70 -8.53
C MET A 226 -3.46 -6.40 -7.21
N GLY A 227 -2.19 -6.82 -7.06
CA GLY A 227 -1.39 -6.48 -5.89
C GLY A 227 -1.20 -4.97 -5.70
N ALA A 228 -1.05 -4.21 -6.78
CA ALA A 228 -0.98 -2.75 -6.70
C ALA A 228 -2.31 -2.10 -6.32
N GLU A 229 -3.43 -2.58 -6.86
CA GLU A 229 -4.77 -2.13 -6.49
C GLU A 229 -5.09 -2.44 -5.02
N TRP A 230 -4.81 -3.67 -4.57
CA TRP A 230 -4.99 -4.07 -3.18
C TRP A 230 -4.13 -3.23 -2.22
N ARG A 231 -2.86 -2.99 -2.55
CA ARG A 231 -2.00 -2.08 -1.77
C ARG A 231 -2.52 -0.65 -1.68
N ALA A 232 -3.32 -0.19 -2.64
CA ALA A 232 -3.97 1.10 -2.55
C ALA A 232 -5.14 1.07 -1.56
N LEU A 233 -5.97 0.03 -1.59
CA LEU A 233 -7.05 -0.19 -0.62
C LEU A 233 -6.53 -0.25 0.81
N VAL A 234 -5.54 -1.12 1.07
CA VAL A 234 -4.89 -1.27 2.39
C VAL A 234 -4.32 0.06 2.91
N ARG A 235 -3.79 0.91 2.03
CA ARG A 235 -3.24 2.22 2.42
C ARG A 235 -4.32 3.24 2.76
N SER A 236 -5.51 3.12 2.17
CA SER A 236 -6.64 4.02 2.44
C SER A 236 -7.53 3.56 3.59
N ASP A 237 -7.47 2.29 3.96
CA ASP A 237 -8.31 1.70 4.99
C ASP A 237 -7.79 2.03 6.40
N PRO A 238 -8.59 2.68 7.28
CA PRO A 238 -8.20 2.99 8.65
C PRO A 238 -8.16 1.78 9.59
N ASP A 239 -8.53 0.61 9.07
CA ASP A 239 -8.59 -0.67 9.76
C ASP A 239 -9.41 -0.63 11.04
N LEU A 240 -10.64 -0.12 10.96
CA LEU A 240 -11.49 -0.02 12.14
C LEU A 240 -11.83 -1.43 12.69
N PRO A 241 -11.99 -1.56 14.02
CA PRO A 241 -12.55 -2.74 14.63
C PRO A 241 -13.93 -3.12 14.10
N ALA A 242 -14.27 -4.42 14.18
CA ALA A 242 -15.49 -4.98 13.59
C ALA A 242 -16.78 -4.26 14.02
N GLY A 243 -16.89 -3.89 15.29
CA GLY A 243 -18.08 -3.20 15.83
C GLY A 243 -18.28 -1.77 15.32
N LEU A 244 -17.30 -1.20 14.63
CA LEU A 244 -17.34 0.16 14.06
C LEU A 244 -17.49 0.15 12.52
N LEU A 245 -17.54 -1.03 11.90
CA LEU A 245 -17.67 -1.19 10.46
C LEU A 245 -19.15 -1.23 10.03
N PRO A 246 -19.47 -0.82 8.78
CA PRO A 246 -20.80 -0.95 8.22
C PRO A 246 -21.23 -2.42 8.11
N PRO A 247 -22.54 -2.73 8.11
CA PRO A 247 -23.03 -4.11 7.98
C PRO A 247 -22.66 -4.78 6.65
N ASP A 248 -22.57 -4.01 5.57
CA ASP A 248 -22.27 -4.48 4.20
C ASP A 248 -20.77 -4.36 3.85
N TRP A 249 -19.90 -4.52 4.85
CA TRP A 249 -18.46 -4.36 4.69
C TRP A 249 -17.82 -5.55 3.96
N GLU A 250 -17.52 -5.36 2.67
CA GLU A 250 -17.02 -6.40 1.76
C GLU A 250 -15.51 -6.69 1.87
N ARG A 251 -14.78 -6.02 2.78
CA ARG A 251 -13.33 -6.24 2.95
C ARG A 251 -12.95 -7.71 3.15
N PRO A 252 -13.64 -8.53 3.98
CA PRO A 252 -13.28 -9.93 4.14
C PRO A 252 -13.45 -10.75 2.86
N ARG A 253 -14.47 -10.46 2.03
CA ARG A 253 -14.65 -11.13 0.73
C ARG A 253 -13.54 -10.73 -0.24
N ALA A 254 -13.27 -9.43 -0.36
CA ALA A 254 -12.22 -8.91 -1.23
C ALA A 254 -10.83 -9.44 -0.82
N GLN A 255 -10.54 -9.55 0.48
CA GLN A 255 -9.29 -10.10 1.01
C GLN A 255 -9.10 -11.57 0.64
N ARG A 256 -10.15 -12.39 0.80
CA ARG A 256 -10.09 -13.82 0.42
C ARG A 256 -9.81 -13.98 -1.07
N LEU A 257 -10.58 -13.28 -1.91
CA LEU A 257 -10.37 -13.27 -3.36
C LEU A 257 -8.94 -12.85 -3.73
N PHE A 258 -8.44 -11.79 -3.11
CA PHE A 258 -7.09 -11.31 -3.34
C PHE A 258 -6.05 -12.38 -3.02
N VAL A 259 -6.09 -12.97 -1.82
CA VAL A 259 -5.12 -13.99 -1.40
C VAL A 259 -5.22 -15.24 -2.28
N ASP A 260 -6.43 -15.73 -2.55
CA ASP A 260 -6.65 -16.93 -3.35
C ASP A 260 -6.10 -16.77 -4.77
N ILE A 261 -6.42 -15.65 -5.44
CA ILE A 261 -5.90 -15.37 -6.78
C ILE A 261 -4.38 -15.16 -6.73
N TYR A 262 -3.89 -14.42 -5.74
CA TYR A 262 -2.48 -14.11 -5.60
C TYR A 262 -1.68 -15.42 -5.50
N ASP A 263 -2.01 -16.30 -4.55
CA ASP A 263 -1.31 -17.56 -4.35
C ASP A 263 -1.48 -18.51 -5.54
N ARG A 264 -2.70 -18.63 -6.09
CA ARG A 264 -2.97 -19.51 -7.25
C ARG A 264 -2.18 -19.12 -8.50
N LEU A 265 -2.07 -17.83 -8.80
CA LEU A 265 -1.35 -17.34 -9.97
C LEU A 265 0.16 -17.24 -9.76
N GLY A 266 0.64 -17.36 -8.52
CA GLY A 266 2.04 -17.23 -8.17
C GLY A 266 2.99 -18.10 -8.99
N PRO A 267 2.82 -19.43 -9.03
CA PRO A 267 3.71 -20.32 -9.80
C PRO A 267 3.75 -19.99 -11.29
N VAL A 268 2.60 -19.66 -11.88
CA VAL A 268 2.48 -19.38 -13.33
C VAL A 268 3.06 -18.00 -13.67
N ALA A 269 2.90 -17.02 -12.78
CA ALA A 269 3.52 -15.71 -12.90
C ALA A 269 5.05 -15.78 -12.74
N GLU A 270 5.54 -16.56 -11.79
CA GLU A 270 6.97 -16.83 -11.60
C GLU A 270 7.58 -17.43 -12.86
N LEU A 271 6.93 -18.42 -13.47
CA LEU A 271 7.37 -19.00 -14.73
C LEU A 271 7.55 -17.93 -15.81
N ARG A 272 6.60 -16.99 -15.96
CA ARG A 272 6.74 -15.92 -16.95
C ARG A 272 7.88 -14.98 -16.62
N PHE A 273 8.05 -14.62 -15.34
CA PHE A 273 9.14 -13.78 -14.90
C PHE A 273 10.50 -14.41 -15.26
N ARG A 274 10.67 -15.71 -14.96
CA ARG A 274 11.87 -16.47 -15.33
C ARG A 274 12.09 -16.52 -16.84
N GLN A 275 11.04 -16.79 -17.62
CA GLN A 275 11.15 -16.81 -19.10
C GLN A 275 11.67 -15.50 -19.67
N LEU A 276 11.23 -14.36 -19.12
CA LEU A 276 11.66 -13.03 -19.59
C LEU A 276 13.09 -12.73 -19.14
N LEU A 277 13.44 -13.07 -17.90
CA LEU A 277 14.80 -12.89 -17.37
C LEU A 277 15.83 -13.76 -18.12
N ALA A 278 15.48 -15.02 -18.40
CA ALA A 278 16.35 -15.99 -19.07
C ALA A 278 16.75 -15.58 -20.49
N ARG A 279 15.98 -14.71 -21.16
CA ARG A 279 16.37 -14.15 -22.47
C ARG A 279 17.65 -13.32 -22.41
N THR A 280 17.91 -12.72 -21.26
CA THR A 280 19.12 -11.91 -21.04
C THR A 280 20.15 -12.67 -20.19
N ASP A 281 19.69 -13.37 -19.16
CA ASP A 281 20.55 -14.03 -18.18
C ASP A 281 19.85 -15.28 -17.60
N PRO A 282 20.14 -16.48 -18.15
CA PRO A 282 19.53 -17.74 -17.70
C PRO A 282 19.86 -18.10 -16.24
N GLU A 283 21.06 -17.80 -15.76
CA GLU A 283 21.47 -18.13 -14.40
C GLU A 283 20.71 -17.29 -13.38
N LEU A 284 20.53 -15.99 -13.66
CA LEU A 284 19.70 -15.13 -12.82
C LEU A 284 18.23 -15.54 -12.84
N ALA A 285 17.73 -16.11 -13.94
CA ALA A 285 16.33 -16.54 -14.02
C ALA A 285 15.98 -17.58 -12.94
N GLU A 286 16.89 -18.51 -12.64
CA GLU A 286 16.66 -19.54 -11.62
C GLU A 286 16.55 -18.98 -10.20
N LEU A 287 17.06 -17.77 -9.96
CA LEU A 287 17.01 -17.10 -8.65
C LEU A 287 15.67 -16.42 -8.36
N ALA A 288 14.84 -16.19 -9.39
CA ALA A 288 13.55 -15.54 -9.20
C ALA A 288 12.59 -16.48 -8.45
N THR A 289 11.96 -15.99 -7.39
CA THR A 289 11.02 -16.78 -6.58
C THR A 289 9.80 -15.94 -6.30
N ARG A 290 8.60 -16.50 -6.47
CA ARG A 290 7.39 -15.80 -6.01
C ARG A 290 7.35 -15.69 -4.49
N HIS A 291 6.45 -14.84 -4.05
CA HIS A 291 5.86 -14.92 -2.72
C HIS A 291 4.56 -15.71 -2.67
N ASP A 292 4.28 -16.32 -1.55
CA ASP A 292 2.95 -16.74 -1.13
C ASP A 292 2.79 -16.43 0.37
N LEU A 293 1.56 -16.50 0.87
CA LEU A 293 1.29 -16.19 2.27
C LEU A 293 2.12 -17.07 3.21
N GLU A 294 2.29 -18.35 2.88
CA GLU A 294 3.03 -19.31 3.70
C GLU A 294 4.52 -18.95 3.81
N SER A 295 5.20 -18.75 2.68
CA SER A 295 6.63 -18.42 2.61
C SER A 295 6.93 -17.11 3.33
N ILE A 296 6.09 -16.09 3.14
CA ILE A 296 6.26 -14.80 3.81
C ILE A 296 6.03 -14.91 5.32
N THR A 297 5.00 -15.64 5.75
CA THR A 297 4.75 -15.84 7.18
C THR A 297 5.93 -16.53 7.86
N ARG A 298 6.55 -17.50 7.18
CA ARG A 298 7.76 -18.19 7.65
C ARG A 298 8.95 -17.24 7.74
N GLN A 299 9.15 -16.38 6.75
CA GLN A 299 10.24 -15.39 6.72
C GLN A 299 10.06 -14.28 7.76
N MET A 300 8.83 -13.83 8.00
CA MET A 300 8.55 -12.85 9.05
C MET A 300 8.97 -13.39 10.42
N ARG A 301 8.71 -14.67 10.70
CA ARG A 301 9.14 -15.32 11.95
C ARG A 301 10.67 -15.40 12.09
N SER A 302 11.41 -15.57 10.99
CA SER A 302 12.87 -15.67 11.03
C SER A 302 13.58 -14.32 11.13
N LEU A 303 12.95 -13.22 10.70
CA LEU A 303 13.51 -11.87 10.75
C LEU A 303 13.59 -11.27 12.17
N GLY A 304 12.79 -11.77 13.12
CA GLY A 304 12.70 -11.23 14.47
C GLY A 304 12.16 -9.79 14.54
N ALA A 305 12.08 -9.22 15.75
CA ALA A 305 11.70 -7.81 15.92
C ALA A 305 12.90 -6.90 15.60
N ARG A 306 12.75 -5.98 14.64
CA ARG A 306 13.75 -4.96 14.31
C ARG A 306 13.25 -3.55 14.60
N PRO A 307 14.15 -2.61 14.93
CA PRO A 307 13.81 -1.19 15.00
C PRO A 307 13.39 -0.69 13.62
N GLN A 308 12.26 0.02 13.55
CA GLN A 308 11.72 0.62 12.34
C GLN A 308 12.32 2.02 12.13
N GLY A 309 12.70 2.39 10.88
CA GLY A 309 12.95 3.79 10.49
C GLY A 309 14.38 4.22 10.13
N ASP A 310 15.38 3.35 10.17
CA ASP A 310 16.79 3.74 9.98
C ASP A 310 17.30 3.67 8.53
N THR A 311 16.52 3.11 7.61
CA THR A 311 16.95 2.94 6.22
C THR A 311 16.48 4.09 5.30
N PRO A 312 17.28 4.51 4.31
CA PRO A 312 16.83 5.37 3.21
C PRO A 312 15.59 4.86 2.48
N PHE A 313 15.38 3.54 2.43
CA PHE A 313 14.17 2.95 1.84
C PHE A 313 12.92 3.25 2.68
N GLU A 314 13.01 3.11 4.00
CA GLU A 314 11.93 3.51 4.91
C GLU A 314 11.66 4.99 4.83
N ARG A 315 12.71 5.83 4.88
CA ARG A 315 12.57 7.29 4.75
C ARG A 315 11.92 7.71 3.43
N ALA A 316 12.32 7.10 2.31
CA ALA A 316 11.74 7.37 1.01
C ALA A 316 10.28 6.89 0.91
N THR A 317 9.95 5.75 1.52
CA THR A 317 8.59 5.22 1.58
C THR A 317 7.69 6.09 2.47
N GLU A 318 8.21 6.54 3.61
CA GLU A 318 7.53 7.44 4.53
C GLU A 318 7.28 8.80 3.89
N ALA A 319 8.30 9.41 3.29
CA ALA A 319 8.16 10.68 2.56
C ALA A 319 7.12 10.58 1.43
N HIS A 320 7.05 9.44 0.74
CA HIS A 320 6.03 9.21 -0.27
C HIS A 320 4.62 9.12 0.33
N ARG A 321 4.45 8.42 1.46
CA ARG A 321 3.16 8.34 2.17
C ARG A 321 2.70 9.71 2.67
N LEU A 322 3.61 10.51 3.24
CA LEU A 322 3.32 11.87 3.68
C LEU A 322 2.90 12.78 2.52
N SER A 323 3.63 12.73 1.39
CA SER A 323 3.29 13.52 0.20
C SER A 323 1.91 13.16 -0.38
N GLU A 324 1.53 11.88 -0.37
CA GLU A 324 0.18 11.46 -0.78
C GLU A 324 -0.90 11.95 0.19
N ALA A 325 -0.64 11.87 1.50
CA ALA A 325 -1.57 12.38 2.52
C ALA A 325 -1.78 13.91 2.41
N GLU A 326 -0.72 14.66 2.12
CA GLU A 326 -0.79 16.10 1.86
C GLU A 326 -1.61 16.43 0.59
N ALA A 327 -1.46 15.66 -0.48
CA ALA A 327 -2.25 15.84 -1.71
C ALA A 327 -3.74 15.54 -1.49
N ALA A 328 -4.07 14.56 -0.64
CA ALA A 328 -5.45 14.27 -0.26
C ALA A 328 -6.09 15.42 0.55
N ASN A 329 -5.31 16.14 1.35
CA ASN A 329 -5.79 17.31 2.12
C ASN A 329 -6.25 18.43 1.22
N HIS A 330 -5.52 18.67 0.13
CA HIS A 330 -5.86 19.69 -0.84
C HIS A 330 -7.19 19.37 -1.54
N THR A 331 -7.41 18.10 -1.90
CA THR A 331 -8.62 17.66 -2.61
C THR A 331 -9.89 17.69 -1.73
N ARG A 332 -9.80 17.30 -0.44
CA ARG A 332 -10.94 17.37 0.49
C ARG A 332 -11.26 18.80 0.95
N SER A 333 -10.27 19.68 1.08
CA SER A 333 -10.49 21.09 1.45
C SER A 333 -11.28 21.88 0.38
N VAL A 334 -11.20 21.48 -0.89
CA VAL A 334 -11.96 22.11 -1.98
C VAL A 334 -13.42 21.65 -1.98
N ARG A 335 -13.70 20.39 -1.62
CA ARG A 335 -15.08 19.85 -1.57
C ARG A 335 -15.93 20.37 -0.41
N HIS A 336 -15.33 20.85 0.68
CA HIS A 336 -16.08 21.44 1.81
C HIS A 336 -16.37 22.94 1.66
N ARG A 337 -15.86 23.60 0.60
CA ARG A 337 -16.13 25.01 0.30
C ARG A 337 -17.11 25.20 -0.87
N SER A 338 -17.78 24.14 -1.32
CA SER A 338 -18.72 24.16 -2.44
C SER A 338 -20.11 23.74 -2.02
#